data_AF-A0A2M7KVV3-F1
#
_entry.id   AF-A0A2M7KVV3-F1
#
_cell.length_a   1.000
_cell.length_b   1.000
_cell.length_c   1.000
_cell.angle_alpha   90.00
_cell.angle_beta   90.00
_cell.angle_gamma   90.00
#
_symmetry.space_group_name_H-M   'P 1'
#
loop_
_entity.id
_entity.type
_entity.pdbx_description
1 polymer ?
#
loop_
_entity_poly.entity_id
_entity_poly.type
_entity_poly.pdbx_seq_one_letter_code
_entity_poly.pdbx_strand_id
1 'polypeptide(L)'
;MPFNPPTLQSVTQVGPQNLTVVWFWTGPAGFHRCEIQQKNLMSEWTLLATEFDAQTQEWTGPALGLDPAQTVRVVVYNMEEQSQASNELPITQEGGAPGTLQAPVIQHAEIHESGGDLYIGWSWLDNLPEPPFDHFAVQQLDGMGEWQTLATLSESTVGSWTGAPLPVPPPRQFRVVAVDMMGGEAASEVVEGTE
;
A
#
# COMPACT_ATOMS: atom_id res chain seq x y z
N MET A 1 -34.60 -23.65 -2.62
CA MET A 1 -33.18 -24.03 -2.54
C MET A 1 -32.78 -24.01 -1.06
N PRO A 2 -31.83 -24.84 -0.62
CA PRO A 2 -31.33 -24.78 0.76
C PRO A 2 -30.60 -23.46 1.00
N PHE A 3 -30.74 -22.93 2.22
CA PHE A 3 -30.03 -21.74 2.67
C PHE A 3 -28.60 -22.13 3.06
N ASN A 4 -27.69 -22.04 2.08
CA ASN A 4 -26.29 -22.45 2.23
C ASN A 4 -25.40 -21.25 2.56
N PRO A 5 -24.24 -21.48 3.20
CA PRO A 5 -23.27 -20.42 3.45
C PRO A 5 -22.64 -19.87 2.16
N PRO A 6 -22.26 -18.57 2.16
CA PRO A 6 -21.35 -18.02 1.15
C PRO A 6 -19.98 -18.68 1.25
N THR A 7 -19.20 -18.58 0.17
CA THR A 7 -17.79 -18.99 0.16
C THR A 7 -16.92 -17.75 -0.04
N LEU A 8 -16.09 -17.43 0.94
CA LEU A 8 -15.15 -16.33 0.83
C LEU A 8 -14.00 -16.75 -0.09
N GLN A 9 -13.70 -15.93 -1.10
CA GLN A 9 -12.68 -16.20 -2.11
C GLN A 9 -11.36 -15.49 -1.81
N SER A 10 -11.42 -14.21 -1.45
CA SER A 10 -10.26 -13.40 -1.10
C SER A 10 -10.61 -12.26 -0.15
N VAL A 11 -9.59 -11.84 0.59
CA VAL A 11 -9.59 -10.65 1.46
C VAL A 11 -8.26 -9.97 1.23
N THR A 12 -8.25 -8.89 0.48
CA THR A 12 -7.02 -8.23 0.04
C THR A 12 -7.01 -6.80 0.52
N GLN A 13 -5.91 -6.34 1.10
CA GLN A 13 -5.73 -4.93 1.40
C GLN A 13 -5.74 -4.08 0.13
N VAL A 14 -6.29 -2.87 0.21
CA VAL A 14 -6.22 -1.88 -0.85
C VAL A 14 -5.89 -0.53 -0.21
N GLY A 15 -4.70 -0.01 -0.52
CA GLY A 15 -4.20 1.21 0.12
C GLY A 15 -4.01 1.07 1.64
N PRO A 16 -3.88 2.18 2.38
CA PRO A 16 -3.40 2.15 3.77
C PRO A 16 -4.47 1.78 4.81
N GLN A 17 -5.75 1.74 4.46
CA GLN A 17 -6.84 1.55 5.43
C GLN A 17 -8.00 0.67 4.95
N ASN A 18 -8.03 0.28 3.68
CA ASN A 18 -9.18 -0.45 3.12
C ASN A 18 -8.83 -1.91 2.82
N LEU A 19 -9.89 -2.73 2.72
CA LEU A 19 -9.85 -4.09 2.21
C LEU A 19 -10.86 -4.22 1.07
N THR A 20 -10.55 -5.07 0.11
CA THR A 20 -11.51 -5.66 -0.84
C THR A 20 -11.77 -7.10 -0.42
N VAL A 21 -13.06 -7.43 -0.26
CA VAL A 21 -13.55 -8.74 0.14
C VAL A 21 -14.37 -9.32 -1.00
N VAL A 22 -13.99 -10.47 -1.51
CA VAL A 22 -14.69 -11.15 -2.61
C VAL A 22 -15.25 -12.48 -2.13
N TRP A 23 -16.52 -12.75 -2.43
CA TRP A 23 -17.19 -13.99 -2.08
C TRP A 23 -18.08 -14.48 -3.20
N PHE A 24 -18.40 -15.77 -3.17
CA PHE A 24 -19.39 -16.36 -4.04
C PHE A 24 -20.58 -16.85 -3.22
N TRP A 25 -21.80 -16.58 -3.71
CA TRP A 25 -23.00 -17.12 -3.10
C TRP A 25 -24.13 -17.26 -4.11
N THR A 26 -24.79 -18.42 -4.09
CA THR A 26 -26.05 -18.68 -4.80
C THR A 26 -27.11 -19.06 -3.78
N GLY A 27 -27.70 -18.04 -3.19
CA GLY A 27 -28.73 -18.18 -2.16
C GLY A 27 -30.11 -18.56 -2.68
N PRO A 28 -30.99 -19.08 -1.81
CA PRO A 28 -32.40 -19.23 -2.17
C PRO A 28 -33.10 -17.87 -2.34
N ALA A 29 -34.28 -17.89 -2.97
CA ALA A 29 -35.21 -16.78 -2.87
C ALA A 29 -35.50 -16.49 -1.38
N GLY A 30 -35.39 -15.23 -0.96
CA GLY A 30 -35.52 -14.83 0.46
C GLY A 30 -34.26 -14.27 1.11
N PHE A 31 -33.28 -13.81 0.33
CA PHE A 31 -32.18 -12.96 0.83
C PHE A 31 -32.73 -11.72 1.54
N HIS A 32 -32.14 -11.37 2.68
CA HIS A 32 -32.44 -10.13 3.41
C HIS A 32 -31.25 -9.18 3.35
N ARG A 33 -30.09 -9.62 3.83
CA ARG A 33 -28.84 -8.84 3.84
C ARG A 33 -27.63 -9.75 3.90
N CYS A 34 -26.46 -9.21 3.59
CA CYS A 34 -25.20 -9.78 4.03
C CYS A 34 -24.39 -8.78 4.86
N GLU A 35 -23.64 -9.31 5.81
CA GLU A 35 -22.77 -8.56 6.70
C GLU A 35 -21.33 -8.98 6.47
N ILE A 36 -20.47 -7.99 6.23
CA ILE A 36 -19.03 -8.17 6.17
C ILE A 36 -18.51 -7.94 7.58
N GLN A 37 -17.84 -8.93 8.15
CA GLN A 37 -17.36 -8.88 9.54
C GLN A 37 -15.86 -9.17 9.59
N GLN A 38 -15.14 -8.42 10.42
CA GLN A 38 -13.73 -8.61 10.69
C GLN A 38 -13.53 -8.98 12.16
N LYS A 39 -12.61 -9.92 12.38
CA LYS A 39 -12.22 -10.39 13.71
C LYS A 39 -11.07 -9.53 14.22
N ASN A 40 -11.24 -8.90 15.38
CA ASN A 40 -10.19 -8.12 16.01
C ASN A 40 -9.12 -9.04 16.65
N LEU A 41 -8.02 -8.45 17.14
CA LEU A 41 -6.94 -9.19 17.82
C LEU A 41 -7.38 -9.86 19.13
N MET A 42 -8.52 -9.45 19.69
CA MET A 42 -9.15 -10.05 20.88
C MET A 42 -10.11 -11.19 20.51
N SER A 43 -10.14 -11.61 19.23
CA SER A 43 -11.02 -12.65 18.69
C SER A 43 -12.52 -12.33 18.67
N GLU A 44 -12.88 -11.05 18.73
CA GLU A 44 -14.27 -10.59 18.65
C GLU A 44 -14.63 -10.16 17.22
N TRP A 45 -15.83 -10.52 16.77
CA TRP A 45 -16.36 -10.11 15.47
C TRP A 45 -16.96 -8.72 15.54
N THR A 46 -16.57 -7.87 14.60
CA THR A 46 -17.10 -6.52 14.44
C THR A 46 -17.60 -6.34 13.01
N LEU A 47 -18.74 -5.68 12.87
CA LEU A 47 -19.36 -5.37 11.59
C LEU A 47 -18.57 -4.27 10.87
N LEU A 48 -18.17 -4.54 9.63
CA LEU A 48 -17.60 -3.53 8.73
C LEU A 48 -18.70 -2.85 7.90
N ALA A 49 -19.58 -3.66 7.30
CA ALA A 49 -20.62 -3.17 6.40
C ALA A 49 -21.80 -4.14 6.33
N THR A 50 -22.96 -3.60 5.92
CA THR A 50 -24.17 -4.35 5.60
C THR A 50 -24.57 -4.04 4.16
N GLU A 51 -24.77 -5.09 3.37
CA GLU A 51 -25.20 -5.00 1.96
C GLU A 51 -26.59 -5.61 1.79
N PHE A 52 -27.42 -4.97 0.96
CA PHE A 52 -28.82 -5.35 0.73
C PHE A 52 -29.10 -5.78 -0.72
N ASP A 53 -28.08 -5.80 -1.59
CA ASP A 53 -28.19 -6.38 -2.92
C ASP A 53 -27.75 -7.85 -2.88
N ALA A 54 -28.66 -8.75 -3.22
CA ALA A 54 -28.43 -10.19 -3.27
C ALA A 54 -27.42 -10.60 -4.35
N GLN A 55 -27.13 -9.73 -5.32
CA GLN A 55 -26.15 -9.98 -6.37
C GLN A 55 -24.74 -9.51 -6.00
N THR A 56 -24.58 -8.73 -4.91
CA THR A 56 -23.27 -8.27 -4.47
C THR A 56 -22.41 -9.47 -4.04
N GLN A 57 -21.22 -9.53 -4.64
CA GLN A 57 -20.21 -10.57 -4.41
C GLN A 57 -18.82 -9.97 -4.11
N GLU A 58 -18.77 -8.65 -3.99
CA GLU A 58 -17.57 -7.88 -3.73
C GLU A 58 -17.93 -6.67 -2.87
N TRP A 59 -17.07 -6.36 -1.90
CA TRP A 59 -17.16 -5.14 -1.09
C TRP A 59 -15.77 -4.58 -0.88
N THR A 60 -15.63 -3.26 -1.07
CA THR A 60 -14.40 -2.52 -0.73
C THR A 60 -14.73 -1.44 0.28
N GLY A 61 -13.99 -1.39 1.38
CA GLY A 61 -14.20 -0.37 2.40
C GLY A 61 -13.19 -0.42 3.54
N PRO A 62 -13.38 0.42 4.58
CA PRO A 62 -12.42 0.56 5.66
C PRO A 62 -12.33 -0.69 6.53
N ALA A 63 -11.11 -1.04 6.89
CA ALA A 63 -10.81 -2.11 7.83
C ALA A 63 -10.76 -1.59 9.27
N LEU A 64 -10.95 -2.48 10.25
CA LEU A 64 -10.63 -2.18 11.67
C LEU A 64 -9.13 -2.17 11.93
N GLY A 65 -8.38 -2.87 11.08
CA GLY A 65 -6.95 -3.07 11.12
C GLY A 65 -6.52 -3.89 9.91
N LEU A 66 -5.22 -3.86 9.60
CA LEU A 66 -4.65 -4.54 8.43
C LEU A 66 -3.58 -5.57 8.85
N ASP A 67 -3.68 -6.04 10.09
CA ASP A 67 -2.83 -7.10 10.61
C ASP A 67 -3.21 -8.42 9.91
N PRO A 68 -2.25 -9.12 9.27
CA PRO A 68 -2.53 -10.36 8.55
C PRO A 68 -3.00 -11.51 9.46
N ALA A 69 -2.84 -11.39 10.79
CA ALA A 69 -3.42 -12.33 11.75
C ALA A 69 -4.94 -12.15 11.95
N GLN A 70 -5.51 -11.01 11.55
CA GLN A 70 -6.95 -10.78 11.58
C GLN A 70 -7.63 -11.49 10.41
N THR A 71 -8.82 -12.04 10.67
CA THR A 71 -9.63 -12.74 9.67
C THR A 71 -10.91 -11.99 9.36
N VAL A 72 -11.42 -12.19 8.14
CA VAL A 72 -12.70 -11.66 7.68
C VAL A 72 -13.62 -12.81 7.31
N ARG A 73 -14.94 -12.59 7.47
CA ARG A 73 -15.99 -13.48 7.00
C ARG A 73 -17.17 -12.68 6.44
N VAL A 74 -17.99 -13.35 5.64
CA VAL A 74 -19.29 -12.84 5.18
C VAL A 74 -20.40 -13.66 5.82
N VAL A 75 -21.41 -12.99 6.36
CA VAL A 75 -22.58 -13.63 6.95
C VAL A 75 -23.81 -13.22 6.16
N VAL A 76 -24.53 -14.19 5.59
CA VAL A 76 -25.79 -13.93 4.89
C VAL A 76 -26.97 -14.19 5.83
N TYR A 77 -28.02 -13.39 5.68
CA TYR A 77 -29.28 -13.52 6.40
C TYR A 77 -30.44 -13.70 5.42
N ASN A 78 -31.40 -14.54 5.78
CA ASN A 78 -32.67 -14.62 5.08
C ASN A 78 -33.75 -13.75 5.78
N MET A 79 -34.92 -13.63 5.15
CA MET A 79 -36.06 -12.86 5.69
C MET A 79 -36.63 -13.40 7.01
N GLU A 80 -36.25 -14.63 7.40
CA GLU A 80 -36.59 -15.24 8.70
C GLU A 80 -35.52 -15.00 9.77
N GLU A 81 -34.52 -14.16 9.48
CA GLU A 81 -33.34 -13.87 10.32
C GLU A 81 -32.46 -15.09 10.63
N GLN A 82 -32.56 -16.16 9.84
CA GLN A 82 -31.58 -17.25 9.88
C GLN A 82 -30.29 -16.77 9.22
N SER A 83 -29.15 -17.15 9.78
CA SER A 83 -27.83 -16.76 9.28
C SER A 83 -26.96 -17.95 8.87
N GLN A 84 -26.08 -17.72 7.90
CA GLN A 84 -25.02 -18.63 7.49
C GLN A 84 -23.74 -17.84 7.27
N ALA A 85 -22.64 -18.28 7.88
CA ALA A 85 -21.33 -17.64 7.73
C ALA A 85 -20.45 -18.39 6.72
N SER A 86 -19.63 -17.66 5.98
CA SER A 86 -18.57 -18.23 5.14
C SER A 86 -17.47 -18.90 5.97
N ASN A 87 -16.52 -19.54 5.27
CA ASN A 87 -15.16 -19.70 5.77
C ASN A 87 -14.55 -18.35 6.16
N GLU A 88 -13.56 -18.38 7.05
CA GLU A 88 -12.73 -17.23 7.41
C GLU A 88 -11.49 -17.21 6.52
N LEU A 89 -11.09 -16.04 6.04
CA LEU A 89 -9.79 -15.84 5.38
C LEU A 89 -9.00 -14.75 6.11
N PRO A 90 -7.68 -14.92 6.24
CA PRO A 90 -6.81 -13.86 6.75
C PRO A 90 -6.76 -12.71 5.76
N ILE A 91 -6.46 -11.52 6.27
CA ILE A 91 -6.12 -10.38 5.41
C ILE A 91 -4.83 -10.72 4.66
N THR A 92 -4.94 -10.82 3.34
CA THR A 92 -3.78 -10.82 2.47
C THR A 92 -3.41 -9.37 2.24
N GLN A 93 -2.29 -8.93 2.81
CA GLN A 93 -1.76 -7.63 2.46
C GLN A 93 -1.51 -7.61 0.94
N GLU A 94 -1.78 -6.47 0.30
CA GLU A 94 -1.45 -6.29 -1.10
C GLU A 94 0.06 -6.39 -1.21
N GLY A 95 0.53 -7.59 -1.55
CA GLY A 95 1.93 -7.83 -1.75
C GLY A 95 2.35 -7.15 -3.04
N GLY A 96 2.79 -5.89 -2.94
CA GLY A 96 4.13 -5.66 -3.43
C GLY A 96 5.00 -6.63 -2.65
N ALA A 97 5.41 -7.74 -3.27
CA ALA A 97 6.43 -8.58 -2.65
C ALA A 97 7.59 -7.67 -2.22
N PRO A 98 8.26 -7.88 -1.08
CA PRO A 98 9.51 -7.20 -0.79
C PRO A 98 10.43 -7.37 -2.01
N GLY A 99 10.59 -6.31 -2.81
CA GLY A 99 11.31 -6.35 -4.09
C GLY A 99 10.51 -6.12 -5.40
N THR A 100 9.24 -5.72 -5.41
CA THR A 100 8.59 -5.23 -6.66
C THR A 100 8.80 -3.73 -6.89
N LEU A 101 9.04 -2.96 -5.82
CA LEU A 101 9.39 -1.56 -5.96
C LEU A 101 10.78 -1.48 -6.59
N GLN A 102 10.83 -0.98 -7.82
CA GLN A 102 12.08 -0.81 -8.54
C GLN A 102 12.85 0.36 -7.93
N ALA A 103 14.16 0.20 -7.75
CA ALA A 103 15.01 1.34 -7.40
C ALA A 103 15.03 2.35 -8.56
N PRO A 104 14.83 3.65 -8.30
CA PRO A 104 15.04 4.66 -9.34
C PRO A 104 16.51 4.68 -9.74
N VAL A 105 16.78 4.94 -11.01
CA VAL A 105 18.13 5.08 -11.55
C VAL A 105 18.47 6.56 -11.61
N ILE A 106 19.48 6.97 -10.86
CA ILE A 106 20.00 8.34 -10.96
C ILE A 106 20.69 8.49 -12.31
N GLN A 107 20.24 9.47 -13.08
CA GLN A 107 20.81 9.83 -14.38
C GLN A 107 21.84 10.94 -14.26
N HIS A 108 21.61 11.88 -13.33
CA HIS A 108 22.45 13.07 -13.16
C HIS A 108 22.39 13.57 -11.73
N ALA A 109 23.52 14.00 -11.16
CA ALA A 109 23.60 14.65 -9.86
C ALA A 109 24.75 15.66 -9.83
N GLU A 110 24.45 16.94 -9.66
CA GLU A 110 25.43 18.03 -9.67
C GLU A 110 25.08 19.10 -8.65
N ILE A 111 26.09 19.72 -8.04
CA ILE A 111 25.91 20.87 -7.14
C ILE A 111 26.24 22.12 -7.94
N HIS A 112 25.26 23.01 -8.17
CA HIS A 112 25.49 24.21 -8.97
C HIS A 112 26.33 25.24 -8.21
N GLU A 113 27.51 25.58 -8.76
CA GLU A 113 28.44 26.56 -8.18
C GLU A 113 27.79 27.94 -7.90
N SER A 114 26.77 28.34 -8.69
CA SER A 114 26.16 29.67 -8.57
C SER A 114 25.10 29.80 -7.47
N GLY A 115 24.79 28.72 -6.75
CA GLY A 115 23.74 28.72 -5.70
C GLY A 115 23.95 27.70 -4.58
N GLY A 116 24.84 26.72 -4.76
CA GLY A 116 25.08 25.64 -3.80
C GLY A 116 24.00 24.58 -3.77
N ASP A 117 22.95 24.72 -4.59
CA ASP A 117 21.83 23.78 -4.68
C ASP A 117 22.25 22.52 -5.44
N LEU A 118 21.77 21.38 -4.97
CA LEU A 118 21.86 20.10 -5.65
C LEU A 118 20.77 20.03 -6.72
N TYR A 119 21.15 19.77 -7.96
CA TYR A 119 20.26 19.22 -8.97
C TYR A 119 20.45 17.70 -9.03
N ILE A 120 19.37 16.94 -8.91
CA ILE A 120 19.39 15.48 -9.06
C ILE A 120 18.25 15.04 -9.98
N GLY A 121 18.57 14.25 -11.00
CA GLY A 121 17.65 13.70 -11.98
C GLY A 121 17.69 12.17 -11.98
N TRP A 122 16.52 11.55 -12.07
CA TRP A 122 16.35 10.10 -12.04
C TRP A 122 15.23 9.63 -12.99
N SER A 123 15.23 8.34 -13.29
CA SER A 123 14.13 7.68 -13.99
C SER A 123 13.88 6.29 -13.43
N TRP A 124 12.76 5.72 -13.82
CA TRP A 124 12.55 4.28 -13.71
C TRP A 124 13.42 3.55 -14.75
N LEU A 125 13.81 2.30 -14.45
CA LEU A 125 14.65 1.50 -15.34
C LEU A 125 13.81 0.83 -16.43
N ASP A 126 12.65 0.26 -16.08
CA ASP A 126 11.85 -0.53 -17.02
C ASP A 126 10.49 0.10 -17.36
N ASN A 127 9.77 0.69 -16.40
CA ASN A 127 8.53 1.47 -16.56
C ASN A 127 8.13 2.16 -15.24
N LEU A 128 7.11 3.04 -15.28
CA LEU A 128 6.47 3.58 -14.06
C LEU A 128 6.14 2.46 -13.07
N PRO A 129 6.23 2.71 -11.75
CA PRO A 129 6.04 1.68 -10.75
C PRO A 129 4.59 1.22 -10.83
N GLU A 130 4.39 -0.09 -10.92
CA GLU A 130 3.07 -0.65 -10.65
C GLU A 130 2.75 -0.39 -9.17
N PRO A 131 1.51 0.03 -8.85
CA PRO A 131 1.10 0.21 -7.46
C PRO A 131 1.47 -1.01 -6.59
N PRO A 132 1.81 -0.80 -5.31
CA PRO A 132 1.71 0.47 -4.60
C PRO A 132 2.97 1.35 -4.68
N PHE A 133 2.83 2.59 -5.15
CA PHE A 133 3.81 3.67 -4.99
C PHE A 133 3.18 4.77 -4.13
N ASP A 134 3.92 5.32 -3.18
CA ASP A 134 3.48 6.45 -2.35
C ASP A 134 4.26 7.73 -2.67
N HIS A 135 5.59 7.70 -2.55
CA HIS A 135 6.43 8.87 -2.81
C HIS A 135 7.88 8.51 -3.12
N PHE A 136 8.63 9.50 -3.61
CA PHE A 136 10.09 9.50 -3.58
C PHE A 136 10.61 10.28 -2.38
N ALA A 137 11.70 9.82 -1.78
CA ALA A 137 12.52 10.56 -0.85
C ALA A 137 13.91 10.83 -1.45
N VAL A 138 14.26 12.11 -1.60
CA VAL A 138 15.64 12.51 -1.94
C VAL A 138 16.43 12.58 -0.64
N GLN A 139 17.52 11.84 -0.55
CA GLN A 139 18.29 11.71 0.68
C GLN A 139 19.76 12.07 0.49
N GLN A 140 20.37 12.59 1.56
CA GLN A 140 21.79 12.87 1.66
C GLN A 140 22.36 12.21 2.91
N LEU A 141 23.55 11.63 2.79
CA LEU A 141 24.29 11.09 3.94
C LEU A 141 24.86 12.25 4.75
N ASP A 142 24.57 12.27 6.05
CA ASP A 142 25.10 13.27 6.96
C ASP A 142 26.52 12.94 7.45
N GLY A 143 27.10 13.87 8.21
CA GLY A 143 28.45 13.69 8.78
C GLY A 143 28.56 12.61 9.87
N MET A 144 27.44 12.02 10.30
CA MET A 144 27.38 10.90 11.25
C MET A 144 27.17 9.56 10.55
N GLY A 145 26.98 9.55 9.23
CA GLY A 145 26.71 8.34 8.45
C GLY A 145 25.23 7.93 8.43
N GLU A 146 24.32 8.85 8.74
CA GLU A 146 22.87 8.61 8.65
C GLU A 146 22.28 9.29 7.41
N TRP A 147 21.28 8.65 6.80
CA TRP A 147 20.57 9.20 5.64
C TRP A 147 19.49 10.18 6.10
N GLN A 148 19.57 11.43 5.64
CA GLN A 148 18.62 12.48 5.93
C GLN A 148 17.77 12.80 4.69
N THR A 149 16.46 12.93 4.87
CA THR A 149 15.54 13.30 3.79
C THR A 149 15.58 14.81 3.53
N LEU A 150 15.95 15.19 2.31
CA LEU A 150 15.93 16.57 1.82
C LEU A 150 14.56 16.96 1.28
N ALA A 151 13.88 16.03 0.61
CA ALA A 151 12.58 16.26 -0.01
C ALA A 151 11.77 14.97 -0.13
N THR A 152 10.44 15.13 -0.09
CA THR A 152 9.45 14.08 -0.34
C THR A 152 8.56 14.50 -1.51
N LEU A 153 8.42 13.63 -2.52
CA LEU A 153 7.74 13.93 -3.77
C LEU A 153 6.71 12.82 -4.08
N SER A 154 5.42 13.14 -3.99
CA SER A 154 4.33 12.15 -4.11
C SER A 154 3.93 11.79 -5.54
N GLU A 155 4.44 12.52 -6.53
CA GLU A 155 4.11 12.27 -7.94
C GLU A 155 5.10 11.26 -8.55
N SER A 156 4.60 10.08 -8.96
CA SER A 156 5.42 9.01 -9.56
C SER A 156 6.08 9.37 -10.90
N THR A 157 5.61 10.45 -11.53
CA THR A 157 6.12 11.00 -12.79
C THR A 157 7.24 12.03 -12.60
N VAL A 158 7.53 12.45 -11.37
CA VAL A 158 8.64 13.38 -11.11
C VAL A 158 9.97 12.64 -11.33
N GLY A 159 10.81 13.20 -12.18
CA GLY A 159 12.14 12.65 -12.51
C GLY A 159 13.29 13.57 -12.13
N SER A 160 13.05 14.63 -11.35
CA SER A 160 14.10 15.54 -10.91
C SER A 160 13.70 16.37 -9.70
N TRP A 161 14.69 16.80 -8.94
CA TRP A 161 14.54 17.75 -7.84
C TRP A 161 15.72 18.72 -7.80
N THR A 162 15.47 19.92 -7.30
CA THR A 162 16.50 20.94 -7.05
C THR A 162 16.28 21.56 -5.68
N GLY A 163 17.34 21.65 -4.88
CA GLY A 163 17.31 22.33 -3.60
C GLY A 163 18.62 22.24 -2.83
N ALA A 164 18.66 22.95 -1.70
CA ALA A 164 19.87 23.06 -0.90
C ALA A 164 20.26 21.71 -0.26
N PRO A 165 21.50 21.22 -0.46
CA PRO A 165 22.02 20.08 0.26
C PRO A 165 22.33 20.46 1.72
N LEU A 166 22.39 19.46 2.60
CA LEU A 166 22.91 19.62 3.95
C LEU A 166 24.37 20.11 3.91
N PRO A 167 24.77 20.97 4.87
CA PRO A 167 26.11 21.53 4.96
C PRO A 167 27.11 20.53 5.53
N VAL A 168 27.40 19.46 4.78
CA VAL A 168 28.44 18.47 5.12
C VAL A 168 29.69 18.67 4.25
N PRO A 169 30.89 18.36 4.77
CA PRO A 169 32.12 18.41 3.98
C PRO A 169 32.06 17.46 2.77
N PRO A 170 32.66 17.82 1.62
CA PRO A 170 32.82 16.89 0.51
C PRO A 170 33.68 15.66 0.90
N PRO A 171 33.44 14.47 0.30
CA PRO A 171 32.42 14.19 -0.72
C PRO A 171 31.01 14.07 -0.13
N ARG A 172 30.01 14.65 -0.82
CA ARG A 172 28.60 14.58 -0.42
C ARG A 172 27.92 13.44 -1.16
N GLN A 173 27.29 12.53 -0.42
CA GLN A 173 26.63 11.35 -0.97
C GLN A 173 25.12 11.50 -0.97
N PHE A 174 24.50 11.14 -2.09
CA PHE A 174 23.07 11.28 -2.34
C PHE A 174 22.48 9.98 -2.86
N ARG A 175 21.18 9.78 -2.60
CA ARG A 175 20.37 8.71 -3.21
C ARG A 175 18.92 9.17 -3.35
N VAL A 176 18.19 8.50 -4.23
CA VAL A 176 16.73 8.63 -4.34
C VAL A 176 16.11 7.31 -3.91
N VAL A 177 15.12 7.38 -3.02
CA VAL A 177 14.42 6.20 -2.51
C VAL A 177 12.98 6.25 -3.01
N ALA A 178 12.53 5.22 -3.70
CA ALA A 178 11.09 5.02 -3.92
C ALA A 178 10.51 4.35 -2.66
N VAL A 179 9.33 4.81 -2.23
CA VAL A 179 8.61 4.28 -1.08
C VAL A 179 7.20 3.85 -1.50
N ASP A 180 6.78 2.67 -1.08
CA ASP A 180 5.43 2.17 -1.30
C ASP A 180 4.45 2.60 -0.19
N MET A 181 3.15 2.40 -0.40
CA MET A 181 2.10 2.76 0.58
C MET A 181 2.18 1.96 1.89
N MET A 182 3.02 0.93 1.95
CA MET A 182 3.27 0.08 3.11
C MET A 182 4.59 0.43 3.82
N GLY A 183 5.35 1.40 3.31
CA GLY A 183 6.67 1.78 3.83
C GLY A 183 7.83 0.90 3.36
N GLY A 184 7.62 0.05 2.36
CA GLY A 184 8.71 -0.63 1.66
C GLY A 184 9.55 0.36 0.86
N GLU A 185 10.87 0.20 0.90
CA GLU A 185 11.83 1.12 0.29
C GLU A 185 12.65 0.43 -0.81
N ALA A 186 12.86 1.14 -1.91
CA ALA A 186 13.81 0.77 -2.96
C ALA A 186 14.74 1.95 -3.25
N ALA A 187 15.97 1.87 -2.75
CA ALA A 187 16.97 2.91 -2.91
C ALA A 187 17.75 2.76 -4.21
N SER A 188 17.99 3.89 -4.89
CA SER A 188 18.96 3.98 -5.98
C SER A 188 20.37 3.63 -5.50
N GLU A 189 21.27 3.47 -6.47
CA GLU A 189 22.71 3.59 -6.21
C GLU A 189 23.04 4.92 -5.52
N VAL A 190 24.14 4.91 -4.76
CA VAL A 190 24.67 6.13 -4.12
C VAL A 190 25.53 6.88 -5.13
N VAL A 191 25.30 8.19 -5.26
CA VAL A 191 26.11 9.07 -6.10
C VAL A 191 26.80 10.14 -5.26
N GLU A 192 28.01 10.53 -5.68
CA GLU A 192 28.69 11.68 -5.11
C GLU A 192 28.33 12.92 -5.92
N GLY A 193 27.88 13.98 -5.25
CA GLY A 193 27.64 15.25 -5.92
C GLY A 193 28.97 15.86 -6.33
N THR A 194 29.18 16.02 -7.64
CA THR A 194 30.32 16.77 -8.17
C THR A 194 30.02 18.26 -8.11
N GLU A 195 30.97 19.04 -7.60
CA GLU A 195 31.00 20.50 -7.74
C GLU A 195 31.29 20.90 -9.18
#